data_AF-A0A255YRD3-F1
#
_entry.id   AF-A0A255YRD3-F1
#
_cell.length_a   1.000
_cell.length_b   1.000
_cell.length_c   1.000
_cell.angle_alpha   90.00
_cell.angle_beta   90.00
_cell.angle_gamma   90.00
#
_symmetry.space_group_name_H-M   'P 1'
#
loop_
_entity.id
_entity.type
_entity.pdbx_description
1 polymer ?
#
loop_
_entity_poly.entity_id
_entity_poly.type
_entity_poly.pdbx_seq_one_letter_code
_entity_poly.pdbx_strand_id
1 'polypeptide(L)' 'MVLVLLSLPPARAQQAEVKEAAQSFNCKPTKLEVMKQVTGRMPETLYKVSCATPKDAFVLVQCRNRTCTVIR' A
#
# COMPACT_ATOMS: atom_id res chain seq x y z
N MET A 1 -16.16 18.97 19.83
CA MET A 1 -14.95 18.52 19.10
C MET A 1 -15.38 17.58 17.99
N VAL A 2 -15.53 18.08 16.76
CA VAL A 2 -15.84 17.25 15.59
C VAL A 2 -14.52 16.64 15.12
N LEU A 3 -14.32 15.34 15.38
CA LEU A 3 -13.25 14.58 14.72
C LEU A 3 -13.60 14.49 13.24
N VAL A 4 -13.17 15.48 12.47
CA VAL A 4 -13.05 15.35 11.02
C VAL A 4 -11.94 14.33 10.79
N LEU A 5 -12.31 13.07 10.67
CA LEU A 5 -11.49 12.04 10.02
C LEU A 5 -11.42 12.45 8.54
N LEU A 6 -10.58 13.44 8.25
CA LEU A 6 -10.02 13.60 6.93
C LEU A 6 -9.47 12.23 6.58
N SER A 7 -10.14 11.55 5.66
CA SER A 7 -9.56 10.53 4.84
C SER A 7 -8.39 11.19 4.12
N LEU A 8 -7.26 11.31 4.82
CA LEU A 8 -6.00 11.69 4.22
C LEU A 8 -5.84 10.70 3.06
N PRO A 9 -5.54 11.18 1.83
CA PRO A 9 -5.05 10.28 0.82
C PRO A 9 -3.95 9.44 1.48
N PRO A 10 -3.85 8.15 1.17
CA PRO A 10 -2.88 7.29 1.82
C PRO A 10 -1.49 7.65 1.28
N ALA A 11 -1.00 8.81 1.73
CA ALA A 11 -0.16 9.67 0.91
C ALA A 11 1.30 9.59 1.31
N ARG A 12 1.60 9.09 2.51
CA ARG A 12 2.98 8.80 2.93
C ARG A 12 3.10 7.62 3.89
N ALA A 13 2.24 7.56 4.91
CA ALA A 13 2.31 6.49 5.91
C ALA A 13 2.14 5.09 5.28
N GLN A 14 1.06 4.90 4.52
CA GLN A 14 0.81 3.64 3.82
C GLN A 14 1.84 3.37 2.71
N GLN A 15 2.41 4.40 2.08
CA GLN A 15 3.51 4.19 1.14
C GLN A 15 4.79 3.66 1.81
N ALA A 16 5.09 4.09 3.04
CA ALA A 16 6.21 3.57 3.80
C ALA A 16 5.98 2.09 4.14
N GLU A 17 4.80 1.77 4.70
CA GLU A 17 4.42 0.39 5.02
C GLU A 17 4.46 -0.53 3.79
N VAL A 18 3.94 -0.06 2.65
CA VAL A 18 3.95 -0.79 1.37
C VAL A 18 5.38 -1.01 0.88
N LYS A 19 6.26 -0.01 0.99
CA LYS A 19 7.67 -0.12 0.62
C LYS A 19 8.43 -1.06 1.54
N GLU A 20 8.15 -1.04 2.84
CA GLU A 20 8.75 -1.93 3.82
C GLU A 20 8.32 -3.36 3.58
N ALA A 21 7.01 -3.60 3.40
CA ALA A 21 6.47 -4.92 3.12
C ALA A 21 7.03 -5.51 1.81
N ALA A 22 7.21 -4.68 0.77
CA ALA A 22 7.90 -5.07 -0.45
C ALA A 22 9.39 -5.39 -0.22
N GLN A 23 10.11 -4.55 0.54
CA GLN A 23 11.52 -4.76 0.86
C GLN A 23 11.75 -6.03 1.68
N SER A 24 10.90 -6.31 2.67
CA SER A 24 10.91 -7.57 3.43
C SER A 24 10.72 -8.80 2.55
N PHE A 25 10.16 -8.61 1.35
CA PHE A 25 9.93 -9.64 0.36
C PHE A 25 11.01 -9.73 -0.72
N ASN A 26 12.19 -9.15 -0.48
CA ASN A 26 13.28 -9.03 -1.46
C ASN A 26 12.87 -8.29 -2.75
N CYS A 27 11.82 -7.46 -2.68
CA CYS A 27 11.38 -6.61 -3.77
C CYS A 27 11.82 -5.17 -3.51
N LYS A 28 12.65 -4.62 -4.41
CA LYS A 28 13.02 -3.19 -4.34
C LYS A 28 11.92 -2.33 -5.00
N PRO A 29 11.10 -1.58 -4.24
CA PRO A 29 9.98 -0.84 -4.80
C PRO A 29 10.46 0.29 -5.72
N THR A 30 10.10 0.22 -7.01
CA THR A 30 10.38 1.28 -8.00
C THR A 30 9.17 2.17 -8.23
N LYS A 31 7.98 1.57 -8.38
CA LYS A 31 6.74 2.28 -8.67
C LYS A 31 5.63 1.73 -7.78
N LEU A 32 4.89 2.61 -7.10
CA LEU A 32 3.69 2.24 -6.35
C LEU A 32 2.48 2.76 -7.12
N GLU A 33 1.59 1.86 -7.50
CA GLU A 33 0.32 2.20 -8.15
C GLU A 33 -0.84 1.78 -7.25
N VAL A 34 -1.80 2.67 -7.02
CA VAL A 34 -3.02 2.32 -6.29
C VAL A 34 -3.95 1.65 -7.28
N MET A 35 -4.17 0.34 -7.14
CA MET A 35 -5.10 -0.40 -7.98
C MET A 35 -6.53 -0.22 -7.54
N LYS A 36 -6.76 -0.22 -6.24
CA LYS A 36 -8.10 -0.13 -5.65
C LYS A 36 -8.01 0.66 -4.37
N GLN A 37 -8.94 1.58 -4.19
CA GLN A 37 -9.09 2.31 -2.95
C GLN A 37 -10.56 2.31 -2.58
N VAL A 38 -10.88 1.66 -1.48
CA VAL A 38 -12.21 1.61 -0.87
C VAL A 38 -12.20 2.58 0.29
N THR A 39 -13.01 3.62 0.17
CA THR A 39 -13.30 4.58 1.23
C THR A 39 -14.72 4.33 1.72
N GLY A 40 -14.89 4.03 3.00
CA GLY A 40 -16.20 3.66 3.56
C GLY A 40 -16.10 3.00 4.94
N ARG A 41 -17.09 2.16 5.31
CA ARG A 41 -17.11 1.43 6.60
C ARG A 41 -15.89 0.53 6.81
N MET A 42 -15.31 0.00 5.74
CA MET A 42 -14.07 -0.78 5.76
C MET A 42 -13.07 -0.15 4.78
N PRO A 43 -12.20 0.75 5.26
CA PRO A 43 -11.19 1.36 4.41
C PRO A 43 -10.15 0.32 3.99
N GLU A 44 -10.00 0.15 2.68
CA GLU A 44 -9.08 -0.81 2.08
C GLU A 44 -8.39 -0.17 0.87
N THR A 45 -7.06 -0.21 0.85
CA THR A 45 -6.27 0.26 -0.28
C THR A 45 -5.40 -0.88 -0.78
N LEU A 46 -5.38 -1.08 -2.08
CA LEU A 46 -4.69 -2.16 -2.75
C LEU A 46 -3.65 -1.51 -3.67
N TYR A 47 -2.38 -1.76 -3.35
CA TYR A 47 -1.23 -1.20 -4.02
C TYR A 47 -0.56 -2.26 -4.87
N LYS A 48 -0.27 -1.94 -6.12
CA LYS A 48 0.66 -2.69 -6.96
C LYS A 48 2.01 -2.01 -6.90
N VAL A 49 2.96 -2.70 -6.30
CA VAL A 49 4.35 -2.26 -6.20
C VAL A 49 5.13 -2.96 -7.29
N SER A 50 5.68 -2.21 -8.23
CA SER A 50 6.65 -2.73 -9.18
C SER A 50 7.99 -2.87 -8.50
N CYS A 51 8.64 -4.01 -8.68
CA CYS A 51 9.95 -4.33 -8.14
C CYS A 51 11.01 -4.06 -9.21
N ALA A 52 12.10 -3.39 -8.84
CA ALA A 52 13.29 -3.31 -9.70
C ALA A 52 14.03 -4.66 -9.77
N THR A 53 13.92 -5.44 -8.69
CA THR A 53 14.63 -6.70 -8.51
C THR A 53 13.74 -7.58 -7.65
N PRO A 54 13.32 -8.78 -8.13
CA PRO A 54 13.54 -9.33 -9.48
C PRO A 54 12.92 -8.46 -10.59
N LYS A 55 13.55 -8.45 -11.76
CA LYS A 55 13.14 -7.62 -12.90
C LYS A 55 11.73 -8.06 -13.35
N ASP A 56 10.84 -7.09 -13.55
CA ASP A 56 9.42 -7.29 -13.90
C ASP A 56 8.57 -8.01 -12.83
N ALA A 57 9.08 -8.17 -11.61
CA ALA A 57 8.25 -8.61 -10.50
C ALA A 57 7.36 -7.47 -10.01
N PHE A 58 6.16 -7.81 -9.56
CA PHE A 58 5.30 -6.90 -8.83
C PHE A 58 4.75 -7.61 -7.59
N VAL A 59 4.53 -6.86 -6.53
CA VAL A 59 3.85 -7.35 -5.33
C VAL A 59 2.60 -6.53 -5.09
N LEU A 60 1.52 -7.21 -4.73
CA LEU A 60 0.29 -6.56 -4.32
C LEU A 60 0.30 -6.41 -2.81
N VAL A 61 0.13 -5.19 -2.32
CA VAL A 61 0.04 -4.88 -0.91
C VAL A 61 -1.35 -4.35 -0.61
N GLN A 62 -2.07 -5.05 0.26
CA GLN A 62 -3.38 -4.64 0.74
C GLN A 62 -3.25 -4.02 2.12
N CYS A 63 -3.57 -2.74 2.18
CA CYS A 63 -3.69 -1.96 3.41
C CYS A 63 -5.15 -1.88 3.82
N ARG A 64 -5.54 -2.56 4.90
CA ARG A 64 -6.86 -2.42 5.51
C ARG A 64 -6.72 -1.64 6.80
N ASN A 65 -7.39 -0.48 6.89
CA ASN A 65 -7.32 0.41 8.04
C ASN A 65 -5.89 0.89 8.39
N ARG A 66 -5.20 0.20 9.33
CA ARG A 66 -3.82 0.49 9.77
C ARG A 66 -2.86 -0.68 9.59
N THR A 67 -3.23 -1.66 8.77
CA THR A 67 -2.43 -2.87 8.58
C THR A 67 -2.25 -3.11 7.09
N CYS A 68 -1.00 -3.15 6.64
CA CYS A 68 -0.63 -3.49 5.27
C CYS A 68 -0.03 -4.89 5.21
N THR A 69 -0.51 -5.71 4.27
CA THR A 69 -0.07 -7.10 4.08
C THR A 69 0.19 -7.36 2.60
N VAL A 70 1.24 -8.13 2.30
CA VAL A 70 1.53 -8.59 0.93
C VAL A 70 0.59 -9.75 0.62
N ILE A 71 -0.27 -9.58 -0.38
CA ILE A 71 -1.13 -10.62 -0.94
C ILE A 71 -0.59 -10.94 -2.33
N ARG A 72 0.41 -11.82 -2.38
CA ARG A 72 1.21 -12.14 -3.57
C ARG A 72 0.35 -12.52 -4.79
#